data_AF-A0A7L8AHL0-F1
#
_entry.id   AF-A0A7L8AHL0-F1
#
_cell.length_a   1.000
_cell.length_b   1.000
_cell.length_c   1.000
_cell.angle_alpha   90.00
_cell.angle_beta   90.00
_cell.angle_gamma   90.00
#
_symmetry.space_group_name_H-M   'P 1'
#
loop_
_entity.id
_entity.type
_entity.pdbx_description
1 polymer ?
#
loop_
_entity_poly.entity_id
_entity_poly.type
_entity_poly.pdbx_seq_one_letter_code
_entity_poly.pdbx_strand_id
1 'polypeptide(L)'
;MILFFEIVNESNLTLELSKLILPFIIGLFSSVIIDKIRESIGNRKVKSFILMYLEKTILPELPEIEKITLNVKNKIQNYSSEKIMLPAFESFNSNVLRGIDNVQYYKVFKKEYVLLNEIISMIDFLCKNMPTKINDNYYDYINQHLREKNKIGDLLHVKNCYVCVDKKEDTIRILDSRIKEIKILKEKIELLIK
;
A
#
# COMPACT_ATOMS: atom_id res chain seq x y z
N MET A 1 21.78 -23.63 72.77
CA MET A 1 20.47 -22.96 72.89
C MET A 1 20.43 -21.64 72.12
N ILE A 2 21.49 -20.81 72.14
CA ILE A 2 21.58 -19.53 71.40
C ILE A 2 21.56 -19.74 69.86
N LEU A 3 22.38 -20.67 69.33
CA LEU A 3 22.42 -21.01 67.89
C LEU A 3 21.08 -21.50 67.31
N PHE A 4 20.25 -22.19 68.11
CA PHE A 4 18.93 -22.66 67.65
C PHE A 4 17.92 -21.51 67.56
N PHE A 5 18.02 -20.52 68.44
CA PHE A 5 17.18 -19.33 68.42
C PHE A 5 17.53 -18.43 67.24
N GLU A 6 18.81 -18.26 66.91
CA GLU A 6 19.26 -17.50 65.72
C GLU A 6 18.78 -18.13 64.41
N ILE A 7 18.88 -19.46 64.27
CA ILE A 7 18.40 -20.19 63.08
C ILE A 7 16.86 -20.09 62.95
N VAL A 8 16.12 -20.18 64.07
CA VAL A 8 14.67 -20.02 64.07
C VAL A 8 14.25 -18.57 63.75
N ASN A 9 15.02 -17.57 64.20
CA ASN A 9 14.75 -16.16 63.90
C ASN A 9 15.06 -15.81 62.44
N GLU A 10 16.18 -16.30 61.87
CA GLU A 10 16.51 -16.12 60.45
C GLU A 10 15.52 -16.83 59.52
N SER A 11 15.06 -18.02 59.90
CA SER A 11 14.04 -18.75 59.12
C SER A 11 12.67 -18.06 59.16
N ASN A 12 12.27 -17.45 60.28
CA ASN A 12 11.07 -16.62 60.33
C ASN A 12 11.21 -15.32 59.54
N LEU A 13 12.36 -14.66 59.60
CA LEU A 13 12.63 -13.43 58.86
C LEU A 13 12.62 -13.67 57.34
N THR A 14 13.23 -14.77 56.88
CA THR A 14 13.20 -15.19 55.47
C THR A 14 11.79 -15.60 55.03
N LEU A 15 11.01 -16.25 55.90
CA LEU A 15 9.62 -16.57 55.63
C LEU A 15 8.74 -15.31 55.50
N GLU A 16 8.90 -14.32 56.37
CA GLU A 16 8.18 -13.04 56.27
C GLU A 16 8.60 -12.21 55.06
N LEU A 17 9.90 -12.12 54.76
CA LEU A 17 10.40 -11.47 53.55
C LEU A 17 9.86 -12.13 52.28
N SER A 18 9.81 -13.47 52.24
CA SER A 18 9.24 -14.19 51.10
C SER A 18 7.74 -13.91 50.91
N LYS A 19 6.97 -13.79 52.01
CA LYS A 19 5.55 -13.41 51.96
C LYS A 19 5.31 -12.01 51.42
N LEU A 20 6.30 -11.12 51.51
CA LEU A 20 6.22 -9.74 51.04
C LEU A 20 6.75 -9.57 49.61
N ILE A 21 7.85 -10.26 49.28
CA ILE A 21 8.53 -10.19 47.99
C ILE A 21 7.78 -11.00 46.92
N LEU A 22 7.24 -12.17 47.27
CA LEU A 22 6.59 -13.05 46.30
C LEU A 22 5.33 -12.42 45.66
N PRO A 23 4.40 -11.78 46.41
CA PRO A 23 3.26 -11.08 45.81
C PRO A 23 3.68 -9.88 44.95
N PHE A 24 4.73 -9.16 45.35
CA PHE A 24 5.26 -8.03 44.58
C PHE A 24 5.82 -8.48 43.23
N ILE A 25 6.61 -9.55 43.22
CA ILE A 25 7.16 -10.16 41.99
C ILE A 25 6.02 -10.68 41.11
N ILE A 26 5.02 -11.38 41.69
CA ILE A 26 3.85 -11.85 40.95
C ILE A 26 3.08 -10.67 40.33
N GLY A 27 2.89 -9.58 41.06
CA GLY A 27 2.25 -8.36 40.57
C GLY A 27 2.98 -7.74 39.37
N LEU A 28 4.32 -7.66 39.44
CA LEU A 28 5.17 -7.20 38.34
C LEU A 28 5.05 -8.10 37.10
N PHE A 29 5.15 -9.41 37.24
CA PHE A 29 4.97 -10.33 36.12
C PHE A 29 3.57 -10.24 35.52
N SER A 30 2.55 -10.07 36.36
CA SER A 30 1.16 -9.94 35.92
C SER A 30 0.96 -8.68 35.09
N SER A 31 1.54 -7.53 35.49
CA SER A 31 1.42 -6.30 34.71
C SER A 31 2.06 -6.45 33.34
N VAL A 32 3.27 -7.03 33.26
CA VAL A 32 3.98 -7.28 32.00
C VAL A 32 3.18 -8.21 31.08
N ILE A 33 2.55 -9.24 31.64
CA ILE A 33 1.70 -10.15 30.87
C ILE A 33 0.44 -9.44 30.36
N ILE A 34 -0.23 -8.66 31.20
CA ILE A 34 -1.44 -7.89 30.83
C ILE A 34 -1.10 -6.88 29.73
N ASP A 35 0.02 -6.18 29.85
CA ASP A 35 0.48 -5.23 28.85
C ASP A 35 0.78 -5.93 27.52
N LYS A 36 1.44 -7.10 27.55
CA LYS A 36 1.64 -7.94 26.36
C LYS A 36 0.33 -8.43 25.74
N ILE A 37 -0.65 -8.81 26.54
CA ILE A 37 -1.98 -9.23 26.06
C ILE A 37 -2.67 -8.04 25.39
N ARG A 38 -2.63 -6.85 26.01
CA ARG A 38 -3.24 -5.63 25.46
C ARG A 38 -2.55 -5.20 24.17
N GLU A 39 -1.22 -5.23 24.11
CA GLU A 39 -0.43 -4.97 22.90
C GLU A 39 -0.79 -5.98 21.79
N SER A 40 -0.87 -7.27 22.12
CA SER A 40 -1.25 -8.33 21.18
C SER A 40 -2.66 -8.12 20.59
N ILE A 41 -3.63 -7.77 21.44
CA ILE A 41 -5.01 -7.45 21.00
C ILE A 41 -5.00 -6.21 20.11
N GLY A 42 -4.26 -5.16 20.48
CA GLY A 42 -4.13 -3.94 19.68
C GLY A 42 -3.53 -4.25 18.30
N ASN A 43 -2.42 -4.99 18.26
CA ASN A 43 -1.76 -5.39 17.02
C ASN A 43 -2.69 -6.22 16.12
N ARG A 44 -3.48 -7.13 16.70
CA ARG A 44 -4.46 -7.92 15.94
C ARG A 44 -5.53 -7.05 15.31
N LYS A 45 -6.06 -6.06 16.04
CA LYS A 45 -7.05 -5.10 15.51
C LYS A 45 -6.47 -4.27 14.38
N VAL A 46 -5.25 -3.76 14.54
CA VAL A 46 -4.54 -2.99 13.50
C VAL A 46 -4.31 -3.84 12.25
N LYS A 47 -3.80 -5.08 12.39
CA LYS A 47 -3.62 -6.01 11.26
C LYS A 47 -4.94 -6.23 10.52
N SER A 48 -6.00 -6.53 11.27
CA SER A 48 -7.33 -6.77 10.71
C SER A 48 -7.87 -5.56 9.95
N PHE A 49 -7.67 -4.35 10.47
CA PHE A 49 -8.09 -3.12 9.83
C PHE A 49 -7.37 -2.91 8.49
N ILE A 50 -6.04 -3.07 8.45
CA ILE A 50 -5.25 -2.85 7.24
C ILE A 50 -5.62 -3.87 6.16
N LEU A 51 -5.71 -5.15 6.52
CA LEU A 51 -6.10 -6.20 5.57
C LEU A 51 -7.50 -5.94 5.01
N MET A 52 -8.47 -5.59 5.87
CA MET A 52 -9.81 -5.21 5.45
C MET A 52 -9.79 -3.97 4.53
N TYR A 53 -8.98 -2.96 4.85
CA TYR A 53 -8.89 -1.75 4.04
C TYR A 53 -8.36 -2.06 2.63
N LEU A 54 -7.30 -2.87 2.52
CA LEU A 54 -6.76 -3.34 1.25
C LEU A 54 -7.80 -4.18 0.47
N GLU A 55 -8.47 -5.11 1.14
CA GLU A 55 -9.44 -6.02 0.52
C GLU A 55 -10.70 -5.30 0.03
N LYS A 56 -11.24 -4.38 0.84
CA LYS A 56 -12.54 -3.75 0.57
C LYS A 56 -12.45 -2.42 -0.16
N THR A 57 -11.30 -1.75 -0.13
CA THR A 57 -11.12 -0.44 -0.76
C THR A 57 -10.23 -0.52 -1.99
N ILE A 58 -9.05 -1.13 -1.87
CA ILE A 58 -8.06 -1.11 -2.95
C ILE A 58 -8.29 -2.19 -3.98
N LEU A 59 -8.45 -3.44 -3.54
CA LEU A 59 -8.58 -4.59 -4.42
C LEU A 59 -9.76 -4.47 -5.43
N PRO A 60 -10.94 -3.92 -5.06
CA PRO A 60 -12.05 -3.75 -6.01
C PRO A 60 -11.82 -2.66 -7.06
N GLU A 61 -10.97 -1.66 -6.79
CA GLU A 61 -10.67 -0.58 -7.73
C GLU A 61 -9.68 -1.01 -8.83
N LEU A 62 -8.76 -1.95 -8.53
CA LEU A 62 -7.72 -2.37 -9.49
C LEU A 62 -8.26 -2.84 -10.85
N PRO A 63 -9.31 -3.69 -10.94
CA PRO A 63 -9.88 -4.11 -12.21
C PRO A 63 -10.52 -2.96 -12.99
N GLU A 64 -11.11 -1.98 -12.30
CA GLU A 64 -11.71 -0.81 -12.94
C GLU A 64 -10.63 0.09 -13.53
N ILE A 65 -9.57 0.35 -12.78
CA ILE A 65 -8.41 1.11 -13.25
C ILE A 65 -7.76 0.40 -14.47
N GLU A 66 -7.58 -0.92 -14.42
CA GLU A 66 -7.07 -1.70 -15.56
C GLU A 66 -7.98 -1.54 -16.79
N LYS A 67 -9.30 -1.67 -16.62
CA LYS A 67 -10.28 -1.54 -17.71
C LYS A 67 -10.23 -0.15 -18.36
N ILE A 68 -10.16 0.92 -17.56
CA ILE A 68 -10.09 2.28 -18.09
C ILE A 68 -8.76 2.51 -18.81
N THR A 69 -7.65 2.00 -18.26
CA THR A 69 -6.32 2.07 -18.88
C THR A 69 -6.29 1.36 -20.24
N LEU A 70 -6.91 0.18 -20.34
CA LEU A 70 -7.08 -0.55 -21.60
C LEU A 70 -7.95 0.22 -22.60
N ASN A 71 -9.02 0.87 -22.13
CA ASN A 71 -9.87 1.68 -22.99
C ASN A 71 -9.10 2.86 -23.60
N VAL A 72 -8.30 3.57 -22.79
CA VAL A 72 -7.43 4.66 -23.27
C VAL A 72 -6.41 4.13 -24.28
N LYS A 73 -5.77 2.99 -24.00
CA LYS A 73 -4.84 2.35 -24.94
C LYS A 73 -5.51 2.09 -26.30
N ASN A 74 -6.70 1.49 -26.29
CA ASN A 74 -7.45 1.19 -27.51
C ASN A 74 -7.83 2.46 -28.28
N LYS A 75 -8.17 3.55 -27.58
CA LYS A 75 -8.49 4.84 -28.21
C LYS A 75 -7.29 5.46 -28.91
N ILE A 76 -6.13 5.45 -28.25
CA ILE A 76 -4.86 5.94 -28.81
C ILE A 76 -4.45 5.11 -30.04
N GLN A 77 -4.65 3.80 -29.99
CA GLN A 77 -4.41 2.92 -31.13
C GLN A 77 -5.32 3.24 -32.33
N ASN A 78 -6.57 3.62 -32.06
CA ASN A 78 -7.61 3.84 -33.08
C ASN A 78 -7.83 5.32 -33.46
N TYR A 79 -7.11 6.27 -32.86
CA TYR A 79 -7.29 7.70 -33.07
C TYR A 79 -8.73 8.20 -32.83
N SER A 80 -9.33 7.82 -31.70
CA SER A 80 -10.67 8.30 -31.29
C SER A 80 -10.63 9.73 -30.70
N SER A 81 -11.64 10.56 -30.96
CA SER A 81 -11.72 11.93 -30.41
C SER A 81 -12.35 12.02 -29.01
N GLU A 82 -12.78 10.91 -28.42
CA GLU A 82 -13.46 10.90 -27.14
C GLU A 82 -12.48 11.03 -25.96
N LYS A 83 -12.73 12.03 -25.10
CA LYS A 83 -11.95 12.24 -23.87
C LYS A 83 -12.28 11.17 -22.82
N ILE A 84 -11.24 10.55 -22.26
CA ILE A 84 -11.35 9.68 -21.08
C ILE A 84 -10.35 10.18 -20.05
N MET A 85 -10.85 10.41 -18.85
CA MET A 85 -10.02 10.60 -17.67
C MET A 85 -9.63 9.23 -17.11
N LEU A 86 -8.36 9.06 -16.75
CA LEU A 86 -7.92 7.90 -15.98
C LEU A 86 -8.07 8.24 -14.49
N PRO A 87 -9.11 7.74 -13.79
CA PRO A 87 -9.14 7.83 -12.35
C PRO A 87 -8.05 6.91 -11.79
N ALA A 88 -7.36 7.39 -10.76
CA ALA A 88 -6.37 6.61 -10.05
C ALA A 88 -6.65 6.73 -8.56
N PHE A 89 -7.28 5.69 -8.03
CA PHE A 89 -7.52 5.54 -6.60
C PHE A 89 -8.16 6.77 -5.94
N GLU A 90 -9.24 7.30 -6.52
CA GLU A 90 -9.90 8.52 -6.01
C GLU A 90 -10.45 8.36 -4.58
N SER A 91 -10.80 7.12 -4.20
CA SER A 91 -11.26 6.74 -2.87
C SER A 91 -10.11 6.35 -1.92
N PHE A 92 -8.88 6.25 -2.41
CA PHE A 92 -7.73 5.91 -1.59
C PHE A 92 -7.20 7.12 -0.85
N ASN A 93 -7.15 7.00 0.46
CA ASN A 93 -6.46 7.96 1.31
C ASN A 93 -5.23 7.29 1.91
N SER A 94 -4.06 7.53 1.29
CA SER A 94 -2.77 7.02 1.80
C SER A 94 -2.51 7.43 3.26
N ASN A 95 -3.12 8.51 3.75
CA ASN A 95 -2.99 8.93 5.15
C ASN A 95 -3.61 7.95 6.14
N VAL A 96 -4.58 7.12 5.70
CA VAL A 96 -5.17 6.06 6.53
C VAL A 96 -4.14 4.98 6.87
N LEU A 97 -3.20 4.73 5.96
CA LEU A 97 -2.08 3.81 6.18
C LEU A 97 -0.88 4.53 6.82
N ARG A 98 -0.59 5.78 6.42
CA ARG A 98 0.53 6.55 7.01
C ARG A 98 0.31 7.01 8.45
N GLY A 99 -0.91 6.91 8.99
CA GLY A 99 -1.19 7.18 10.40
C GLY A 99 -0.60 6.15 11.37
N ILE A 100 -0.04 5.05 10.86
CA ILE A 100 0.63 4.00 11.64
C ILE A 100 2.14 4.14 11.40
N ASP A 101 2.91 4.23 12.48
CA ASP A 101 4.35 4.38 12.37
C ASP A 101 5.03 3.08 11.86
N ASN A 102 6.23 3.20 11.28
CA ASN A 102 6.97 2.05 10.71
C ASN A 102 7.31 0.97 11.75
N VAL A 103 7.54 1.35 13.02
CA VAL A 103 7.84 0.42 14.11
C VAL A 103 6.59 -0.39 14.46
N GLN A 104 5.43 0.25 14.48
CA GLN A 104 4.13 -0.36 14.70
C GLN A 104 3.78 -1.30 13.55
N TYR A 105 4.02 -0.92 12.30
CA TYR A 105 3.86 -1.80 11.15
C TYR A 105 4.73 -3.06 11.23
N TYR A 106 6.01 -2.91 11.58
CA TYR A 106 6.92 -4.04 11.76
C TYR A 106 6.46 -4.96 12.90
N LYS A 107 6.02 -4.41 14.03
CA LYS A 107 5.48 -5.19 15.15
C LYS A 107 4.23 -5.99 14.76
N VAL A 108 3.36 -5.40 13.93
CA VAL A 108 2.08 -6.00 13.51
C VAL A 108 2.27 -7.07 12.44
N PHE A 109 3.05 -6.80 11.39
CA PHE A 109 3.19 -7.68 10.22
C PHE A 109 4.44 -8.57 10.26
N LYS A 110 5.45 -8.23 11.06
CA LYS A 110 6.68 -9.00 11.24
C LYS A 110 7.34 -9.33 9.88
N LYS A 111 7.30 -10.59 9.45
CA LYS A 111 7.87 -11.05 8.17
C LYS A 111 7.13 -10.50 6.95
N GLU A 112 5.84 -10.22 7.09
CA GLU A 112 4.99 -9.68 6.02
C GLU A 112 5.16 -8.16 5.85
N TYR A 113 5.92 -7.50 6.73
CA TYR A 113 6.14 -6.05 6.70
C TYR A 113 6.71 -5.59 5.36
N VAL A 114 7.67 -6.35 4.81
CA VAL A 114 8.29 -6.02 3.52
C VAL A 114 7.24 -5.99 2.41
N LEU A 115 6.38 -7.02 2.34
CA LEU A 115 5.32 -7.11 1.36
C LEU A 115 4.29 -5.97 1.52
N LEU A 116 3.89 -5.66 2.76
CA LEU A 116 2.99 -4.54 3.02
C LEU A 116 3.60 -3.20 2.59
N ASN A 117 4.88 -2.97 2.90
CA ASN A 117 5.56 -1.74 2.54
C ASN A 117 5.68 -1.58 1.01
N GLU A 118 5.94 -2.67 0.29
CA GLU A 118 5.92 -2.70 -1.17
C GLU A 118 4.53 -2.35 -1.72
N ILE A 119 3.45 -2.92 -1.16
CA ILE A 119 2.07 -2.60 -1.54
C ILE A 119 1.79 -1.11 -1.38
N ILE A 120 2.08 -0.54 -0.21
CA ILE A 120 1.84 0.87 0.08
C ILE A 120 2.64 1.76 -0.89
N SER A 121 3.92 1.44 -1.10
CA SER A 121 4.80 2.18 -2.01
C SER A 121 4.31 2.11 -3.46
N MET A 122 3.81 0.97 -3.91
CA MET A 122 3.24 0.80 -5.25
C MET A 122 1.95 1.59 -5.42
N ILE A 123 1.06 1.59 -4.43
CA ILE A 123 -0.16 2.41 -4.49
C ILE A 123 0.22 3.89 -4.58
N ASP A 124 1.13 4.36 -3.74
CA ASP A 124 1.63 5.75 -3.78
C ASP A 124 2.26 6.11 -5.13
N PHE A 125 3.07 5.21 -5.69
CA PHE A 125 3.68 5.38 -7.00
C PHE A 125 2.62 5.50 -8.09
N LEU A 126 1.62 4.62 -8.10
CA LEU A 126 0.52 4.67 -9.08
C LEU A 126 -0.32 5.94 -8.90
N CYS A 127 -0.64 6.35 -7.68
CA CYS A 127 -1.38 7.60 -7.45
C CYS A 127 -0.67 8.82 -8.02
N LYS A 128 0.67 8.87 -7.89
CA LYS A 128 1.48 10.01 -8.39
C LYS A 128 1.76 9.95 -9.88
N ASN A 129 1.87 8.74 -10.45
CA ASN A 129 2.37 8.52 -11.79
C ASN A 129 1.34 7.93 -12.75
N MET A 130 0.09 7.74 -12.29
CA MET A 130 -1.04 7.50 -13.17
C MET A 130 -1.33 8.79 -13.91
N PRO A 131 -1.18 8.78 -15.23
CA PRO A 131 -1.29 10.00 -16.00
C PRO A 131 -2.78 10.27 -16.22
N THR A 132 -3.40 10.97 -15.28
CA THR A 132 -4.83 11.34 -15.26
C THR A 132 -5.31 11.95 -16.58
N LYS A 133 -4.39 12.55 -17.34
CA LYS A 133 -4.61 13.20 -18.65
C LYS A 133 -3.77 12.62 -19.80
N ILE A 134 -3.29 11.37 -19.73
CA ILE A 134 -2.42 10.82 -20.82
C ILE A 134 -3.09 10.85 -22.19
N ASN A 135 -4.39 10.60 -22.22
CA ASN A 135 -5.21 10.66 -23.42
C ASN A 135 -5.18 12.08 -24.00
N ASP A 136 -5.50 13.07 -23.17
CA ASP A 136 -5.53 14.47 -23.57
C ASP A 136 -4.13 14.96 -24.00
N ASN A 137 -3.09 14.66 -23.22
CA ASN A 137 -1.70 15.02 -23.55
C ASN A 137 -1.24 14.43 -24.88
N TYR A 138 -1.67 13.21 -25.20
CA TYR A 138 -1.39 12.58 -26.49
C TYR A 138 -2.07 13.35 -27.62
N TYR A 139 -3.38 13.61 -27.53
CA TYR A 139 -4.10 14.31 -28.58
C TYR A 139 -3.66 15.76 -28.74
N ASP A 140 -3.35 16.46 -27.64
CA ASP A 140 -2.83 17.83 -27.68
C ASP A 140 -1.49 17.88 -28.41
N TYR A 141 -0.59 16.93 -28.12
CA TYR A 141 0.69 16.82 -28.83
C TYR A 141 0.50 16.55 -30.34
N ILE A 142 -0.35 15.58 -30.69
CA ILE A 142 -0.62 15.25 -32.10
C ILE A 142 -1.25 16.46 -32.82
N ASN A 143 -2.24 17.10 -32.20
CA ASN A 143 -2.91 18.27 -32.78
C ASN A 143 -1.94 19.45 -32.97
N GLN A 144 -1.05 19.68 -32.00
CA GLN A 144 0.00 20.70 -32.13
C GLN A 144 0.93 20.38 -33.30
N HIS A 145 1.42 19.15 -33.41
CA HIS A 145 2.28 18.74 -34.51
C HIS A 145 1.60 18.91 -35.88
N LEU A 146 0.32 18.56 -36.00
CA LEU A 146 -0.44 18.74 -37.24
C LEU A 146 -0.60 20.22 -37.60
N ARG A 147 -0.79 21.11 -36.62
CA ARG A 147 -0.82 22.56 -36.85
C ARG A 147 0.53 23.06 -37.36
N GLU A 148 1.64 22.66 -36.72
CA GLU A 148 3.00 23.04 -37.12
C GLU A 148 3.36 22.58 -38.55
N LYS A 149 2.75 21.49 -39.02
CA LYS A 149 2.96 20.95 -40.37
C LYS A 149 1.92 21.38 -41.40
N ASN A 150 0.94 22.22 -41.03
CA ASN A 150 -0.21 22.57 -41.87
C ASN A 150 -1.00 21.34 -42.38
N LYS A 151 -1.18 20.34 -41.52
CA LYS A 151 -1.83 19.05 -41.82
C LYS A 151 -3.00 18.72 -40.89
N ILE A 152 -3.73 19.74 -40.44
CA ILE A 152 -4.86 19.57 -39.52
C ILE A 152 -5.88 18.59 -40.14
N GLY A 153 -6.21 17.53 -39.42
CA GLY A 153 -7.16 16.50 -39.87
C GLY A 153 -6.60 15.43 -40.81
N ASP A 154 -5.32 15.48 -41.18
CA ASP A 154 -4.68 14.49 -42.05
C ASP A 154 -4.37 13.19 -41.29
N LEU A 155 -5.35 12.27 -41.27
CA LEU A 155 -5.20 10.95 -40.65
C LEU A 155 -4.14 10.08 -41.33
N LEU A 156 -3.81 10.33 -42.60
CA LEU A 156 -2.76 9.59 -43.30
C LEU A 156 -1.38 10.02 -42.77
N HIS A 157 -1.17 11.32 -42.58
CA HIS A 157 0.04 11.84 -41.93
C HIS A 157 0.17 11.33 -40.50
N VAL A 158 -0.91 11.31 -39.74
CA VAL A 158 -0.90 10.77 -38.38
C VAL A 158 -0.46 9.30 -38.33
N LYS A 159 -0.80 8.49 -39.34
CA LYS A 159 -0.41 7.07 -39.42
C LYS A 159 1.04 6.85 -39.88
N ASN A 160 1.56 7.74 -40.74
CA ASN A 160 2.83 7.52 -41.43
C ASN A 160 3.97 8.45 -40.96
N CYS A 161 3.65 9.52 -40.23
CA CYS A 161 4.65 10.44 -39.73
C CYS A 161 5.39 9.81 -38.56
N TYR A 162 6.72 9.73 -38.68
CA TYR A 162 7.61 9.22 -37.63
C TYR A 162 7.31 9.82 -36.26
N VAL A 163 7.12 11.14 -36.15
CA VAL A 163 6.84 11.83 -34.87
C VAL A 163 5.52 11.38 -34.25
N CYS A 164 4.46 11.23 -35.06
CA CYS A 164 3.16 10.77 -34.58
C CYS A 164 3.19 9.30 -34.16
N VAL A 165 3.91 8.47 -34.91
CA VAL A 165 4.09 7.03 -34.63
C VAL A 165 4.88 6.83 -33.35
N ASP A 166 6.04 7.49 -33.23
CA ASP A 166 6.92 7.43 -32.06
C ASP A 166 6.17 7.86 -30.80
N LYS A 167 5.44 8.99 -30.86
CA LYS A 167 4.62 9.45 -29.73
C LYS A 167 3.54 8.44 -29.32
N LYS A 168 2.90 7.80 -30.29
CA LYS A 168 1.88 6.77 -30.04
C LYS A 168 2.50 5.56 -29.35
N GLU A 169 3.63 5.07 -29.85
CA GLU A 169 4.33 3.92 -29.29
C GLU A 169 4.82 4.19 -27.86
N ASP A 170 5.39 5.38 -27.61
CA ASP A 170 5.75 5.86 -26.27
C ASP A 170 4.56 5.84 -25.32
N THR A 171 3.44 6.40 -25.77
CA THR A 171 2.24 6.51 -24.93
C THR A 171 1.65 5.14 -24.61
N ILE A 172 1.61 4.24 -25.60
CA ILE A 172 1.19 2.85 -25.42
C ILE A 172 2.11 2.10 -24.45
N ARG A 173 3.43 2.29 -24.57
CA ARG A 173 4.41 1.65 -23.68
C ARG A 173 4.22 2.08 -22.22
N ILE A 174 3.92 3.36 -21.98
CA ILE A 174 3.59 3.86 -20.64
C ILE A 174 2.33 3.17 -20.10
N LEU A 175 1.26 3.10 -20.89
CA LEU A 175 0.00 2.45 -20.50
C LEU A 175 0.20 0.95 -20.19
N ASP A 176 1.00 0.25 -21.00
CA ASP A 176 1.33 -1.16 -20.77
C ASP A 176 2.14 -1.38 -19.48
N SER A 177 3.06 -0.47 -19.14
CA SER A 177 3.75 -0.50 -17.85
C SER A 177 2.77 -0.37 -16.69
N ARG A 178 1.81 0.56 -16.79
CA ARG A 178 0.80 0.78 -15.73
C ARG A 178 -0.10 -0.43 -15.53
N ILE A 179 -0.54 -1.08 -16.61
CA ILE A 179 -1.33 -2.32 -16.52
C ILE A 179 -0.54 -3.42 -15.80
N LYS A 180 0.76 -3.58 -16.09
CA LYS A 180 1.62 -4.56 -15.41
C LYS A 180 1.76 -4.25 -13.92
N GLU A 181 2.00 -2.98 -13.57
CA GLU A 181 2.12 -2.54 -12.17
C GLU A 181 0.82 -2.78 -11.38
N ILE A 182 -0.35 -2.55 -11.98
CA ILE A 182 -1.66 -2.85 -11.38
C ILE A 182 -1.81 -4.35 -11.11
N LYS A 183 -1.40 -5.21 -12.05
CA LYS A 183 -1.45 -6.67 -11.88
C LYS A 183 -0.53 -7.16 -10.77
N ILE A 184 0.70 -6.67 -10.74
CA ILE A 184 1.67 -7.00 -9.67
C ILE A 184 1.13 -6.54 -8.31
N LEU A 185 0.53 -5.35 -8.24
CA LEU A 185 -0.08 -4.85 -7.00
C LEU A 185 -1.22 -5.77 -6.54
N LYS A 186 -2.10 -6.20 -7.46
CA LYS A 186 -3.17 -7.15 -7.16
C LYS A 186 -2.62 -8.45 -6.58
N GLU A 187 -1.63 -9.05 -7.23
CA GLU A 187 -1.00 -10.30 -6.77
C GLU A 187 -0.39 -10.15 -5.37
N LYS A 188 0.27 -9.01 -5.09
CA LYS A 188 0.85 -8.73 -3.77
C LYS A 188 -0.22 -8.57 -2.69
N ILE A 189 -1.31 -7.85 -2.97
CA ILE A 189 -2.43 -7.70 -2.03
C ILE A 189 -3.08 -9.05 -1.73
N GLU A 190 -3.34 -9.85 -2.76
CA GLU A 190 -3.90 -11.20 -2.61
C GLU A 190 -2.96 -12.12 -1.83
N LEU A 191 -1.65 -12.01 -2.02
CA LEU A 191 -0.65 -12.74 -1.24
C LEU A 191 -0.62 -12.33 0.23
N LEU A 192 -0.81 -11.03 0.53
CA LEU A 192 -0.80 -10.52 1.90
C LEU A 192 -2.08 -10.89 2.68
N ILE A 193 -3.20 -11.05 1.98
CA ILE A 193 -4.51 -11.39 2.59
C ILE A 193 -4.64 -12.89 2.88
N LYS A 194 -3.96 -13.76 2.12
CA LYS A 194 -3.94 -15.21 2.32
C LYS A 194 -3.26 -15.63 3.61
#